data_AF-A0A3A4L9B5-F1
#
_entry.id   AF-A0A3A4L9B5-F1
#
_cell.length_a   1.000
_cell.length_b   1.000
_cell.length_c   1.000
_cell.angle_alpha   90.00
_cell.angle_beta   90.00
_cell.angle_gamma   90.00
#
_symmetry.space_group_name_H-M   'P 1'
#
loop_
_entity.id
_entity.type
_entity.pdbx_description
1 polymer ?
#
loop_
_entity_poly.entity_id
_entity_poly.type
_entity_poly.pdbx_seq_one_letter_code
_entity_poly.pdbx_strand_id
1 'polypeptide(L)'
;MTLTHAHPVAPVAPKSAQRPPCADLPRDWDMDTGTPDTWRTAVRLCQGCPLLTQCRQLAQTLTARGDGPRAMIWAGVAYDAAGKVVENLEAHRVVSADHKRPIRIVRNGPRPMCSETVKATPKRRIVLGQRIGSHS
;
A
#
# COMPACT_ATOMS: atom_id res chain seq x y z
N MET A 1 47.48 46.00 -2.85
CA MET A 1 46.44 45.68 -3.85
C MET A 1 46.66 44.23 -4.30
N THR A 2 45.86 43.28 -3.82
CA THR A 2 45.93 41.86 -4.24
C THR A 2 44.55 41.45 -4.71
N LEU A 3 44.42 41.26 -6.04
CA LEU A 3 43.24 40.72 -6.69
C LEU A 3 43.28 39.19 -6.59
N THR A 4 42.49 38.63 -5.68
CA THR A 4 42.21 37.19 -5.64
C THR A 4 41.42 36.80 -6.88
N HIS A 5 42.03 36.00 -7.76
CA HIS A 5 41.33 35.34 -8.85
C HIS A 5 40.37 34.30 -8.28
N ALA A 6 39.07 34.51 -8.48
CA ALA A 6 38.05 33.49 -8.26
C ALA A 6 38.10 32.49 -9.42
N HIS A 7 38.41 31.22 -9.11
CA HIS A 7 38.30 30.14 -10.08
C HIS A 7 36.82 29.87 -10.38
N PRO A 8 36.41 29.81 -11.66
CA PRO A 8 35.08 29.32 -12.01
C PRO A 8 35.04 27.81 -11.74
N VAL A 9 34.30 27.41 -10.69
CA VAL A 9 33.88 26.02 -10.53
C VAL A 9 32.92 25.72 -11.67
N ALA A 10 33.41 25.02 -12.70
CA ALA A 10 32.56 24.50 -13.76
C ALA A 10 31.49 23.59 -13.15
N PRO A 11 30.20 23.74 -13.52
CA PRO A 11 29.18 22.78 -13.11
C PRO A 11 29.51 21.45 -13.77
N VAL A 12 29.89 20.47 -12.95
CA VAL A 12 29.98 19.07 -13.37
C VAL A 12 28.57 18.65 -13.74
N ALA A 13 28.26 18.63 -15.03
CA ALA A 13 27.01 18.11 -15.54
C ALA A 13 26.82 16.67 -15.01
N PRO A 14 25.76 16.37 -14.26
CA PRO A 14 25.57 15.02 -13.74
C PRO A 14 25.37 14.06 -14.91
N LYS A 15 26.16 12.99 -14.90
CA LYS A 15 26.10 11.87 -15.84
C LYS A 15 24.64 11.42 -16.03
N SER A 16 24.17 11.61 -17.26
CA SER A 16 22.94 11.08 -17.87
C SER A 16 21.64 11.31 -17.10
N ALA A 17 20.81 12.18 -17.68
CA ALA A 17 19.40 12.40 -17.44
C ALA A 17 18.52 11.15 -17.74
N GLN A 18 18.90 9.97 -17.26
CA GLN A 18 17.98 8.84 -17.21
C GLN A 18 16.93 9.15 -16.15
N ARG A 19 15.68 9.22 -16.62
CA ARG A 19 14.51 9.36 -15.76
C ARG A 19 14.57 8.26 -14.69
N PRO A 20 14.47 8.61 -13.41
CA PRO A 20 14.57 7.60 -12.37
C PRO A 20 13.38 6.65 -12.48
N PRO A 21 13.54 5.35 -12.14
CA PRO A 21 12.48 4.35 -12.28
C PRO A 21 11.21 4.72 -11.50
N CYS A 22 11.35 5.52 -10.43
CA CYS A 22 10.22 6.04 -9.68
C CYS A 22 9.36 7.07 -10.42
N ALA A 23 9.88 7.70 -11.46
CA ALA A 23 9.14 8.66 -12.27
C ALA A 23 8.39 8.03 -13.46
N ASP A 24 8.67 6.76 -13.79
CA ASP A 24 8.02 6.05 -14.91
C ASP A 24 6.75 5.32 -14.46
N LEU A 25 6.74 4.74 -13.26
CA LEU A 25 5.63 3.93 -12.75
C LEU A 25 5.26 4.33 -11.32
N PRO A 26 4.57 5.47 -11.10
CA PRO A 26 4.28 5.98 -9.75
C PRO A 26 3.52 4.99 -8.86
N ARG A 27 2.70 4.12 -9.45
CA ARG A 27 1.89 3.13 -8.74
C ARG A 27 2.71 2.03 -8.06
N ASP A 28 3.89 1.70 -8.59
CA ASP A 28 4.74 0.65 -8.01
C ASP A 28 5.38 1.09 -6.68
N TRP A 29 5.34 2.39 -6.40
CA TRP A 29 5.88 3.03 -5.20
C TRP A 29 4.81 3.32 -4.17
N ASP A 30 3.55 3.07 -4.48
CA ASP A 30 2.40 3.40 -3.66
C ASP A 30 2.14 2.32 -2.59
N MET A 31 1.99 2.76 -1.33
CA MET A 31 1.79 1.87 -0.17
C MET A 31 0.32 1.44 0.00
N ASP A 32 -0.63 2.07 -0.70
CA ASP A 32 -2.06 1.71 -0.62
C ASP A 32 -2.45 0.62 -1.61
N THR A 33 -1.73 0.53 -2.73
CA THR A 33 -2.08 -0.37 -3.85
C THR A 33 -1.12 -1.54 -4.05
N GLY A 34 0.07 -1.50 -3.45
CA GLY A 34 1.06 -2.56 -3.58
C GLY A 34 0.87 -3.77 -2.64
N THR A 35 1.76 -4.74 -2.79
CA THR A 35 1.91 -5.96 -1.99
C THR A 35 3.29 -5.96 -1.33
N PRO A 36 3.54 -6.79 -0.29
CA PRO A 36 4.86 -6.87 0.34
C PRO A 36 5.99 -7.15 -0.66
N ASP A 37 5.75 -8.01 -1.66
CA ASP A 37 6.75 -8.35 -2.68
C ASP A 37 7.03 -7.20 -3.67
N THR A 38 5.99 -6.49 -4.10
CA THR A 38 6.16 -5.32 -4.96
C THR A 38 6.85 -4.19 -4.21
N TRP A 39 6.54 -3.97 -2.93
CA TRP A 39 7.20 -2.96 -2.09
C TRP A 39 8.68 -3.25 -1.88
N ARG A 40 9.05 -4.51 -1.59
CA ARG A 40 10.47 -4.91 -1.50
C ARG A 40 11.22 -4.67 -2.80
N THR A 41 10.57 -4.95 -3.93
CA THR A 41 11.15 -4.73 -5.25
C THR A 41 11.37 -3.24 -5.50
N ALA A 42 10.38 -2.39 -5.20
CA ALA A 42 10.51 -0.94 -5.26
C ALA A 42 11.65 -0.43 -4.37
N VAL A 43 11.74 -0.87 -3.11
CA VAL A 43 12.84 -0.50 -2.21
C VAL A 43 14.21 -0.84 -2.82
N ARG A 44 14.39 -2.06 -3.33
CA ARG A 44 15.64 -2.47 -4.01
C ARG A 44 15.96 -1.62 -5.23
N LEU A 45 14.96 -1.33 -6.06
CA LEU A 45 15.13 -0.47 -7.24
C LEU A 45 15.53 0.96 -6.84
N CYS A 46 15.01 1.48 -5.74
CA CYS A 46 15.39 2.80 -5.24
C CYS A 46 16.82 2.82 -4.71
N GLN A 47 17.24 1.75 -4.02
CA GLN A 47 18.60 1.64 -3.51
C GLN A 47 19.65 1.60 -4.62
N GLY A 48 19.30 1.08 -5.80
CA GLY A 48 20.15 1.13 -7.00
C GLY A 48 20.09 2.45 -7.78
N CYS A 49 19.24 3.40 -7.39
CA CYS A 49 19.04 4.64 -8.14
C CYS A 49 20.21 5.62 -7.93
N PRO A 50 20.79 6.21 -9.00
CA PRO A 50 21.89 7.17 -8.88
C PRO A 50 21.49 8.46 -8.13
N LEU A 51 20.19 8.74 -8.03
CA LEU A 51 19.66 9.91 -7.33
C LEU A 51 19.34 9.64 -5.85
N LEU A 52 19.61 8.44 -5.32
CA LEU A 52 19.24 8.04 -3.96
C LEU A 52 19.62 9.07 -2.91
N THR A 53 20.88 9.55 -2.91
CA THR A 53 21.37 10.52 -1.93
C THR A 53 20.58 11.83 -1.98
N GLN A 54 20.26 12.32 -3.17
CA GLN A 54 19.49 13.55 -3.35
C GLN A 54 18.04 13.36 -2.88
N CYS A 55 17.43 12.22 -3.22
CA CYS A 55 16.09 11.87 -2.74
C CYS A 55 16.03 11.79 -1.21
N ARG A 56 17.07 11.27 -0.54
CA ARG A 56 17.16 11.23 0.93
C ARG A 56 17.20 12.64 1.55
N GLN A 57 18.05 13.51 1.02
CA GLN A 57 18.16 14.89 1.50
C GLN A 57 16.86 15.68 1.31
N LEU A 58 16.19 15.47 0.17
CA LEU A 58 14.90 16.08 -0.09
C LEU A 58 13.83 15.57 0.87
N ALA A 59 13.76 14.25 1.12
CA ALA A 59 12.83 13.68 2.09
C ALA A 59 13.03 14.24 3.50
N GLN A 60 14.29 14.39 3.94
CA GLN A 60 14.62 14.98 5.23
C GLN A 60 14.16 16.44 5.32
N THR A 61 14.42 17.22 4.27
CA THR A 61 14.01 18.64 4.21
C THR A 61 12.50 18.79 4.24
N LEU A 62 11.77 17.96 3.49
CA LEU A 62 10.32 17.93 3.49
C LEU A 62 9.76 17.51 4.84
N THR A 63 10.32 16.46 5.45
CA THR A 63 9.91 15.97 6.77
C THR A 63 10.10 17.06 7.85
N ALA A 64 11.22 17.78 7.83
CA ALA A 64 11.49 18.87 8.77
C ALA A 64 10.46 20.02 8.67
N ARG A 65 9.77 20.15 7.53
CA ARG A 65 8.73 21.17 7.28
C ARG A 65 7.30 20.64 7.53
N GLY A 66 7.14 19.34 7.78
CA GLY A 66 5.83 18.68 7.92
C GLY A 66 5.23 18.14 6.61
N ASP A 67 5.91 18.36 5.49
CA ASP A 67 5.50 17.96 4.13
C ASP A 67 6.22 16.70 3.65
N GLY A 68 6.66 15.86 4.58
CA GLY A 68 7.34 14.60 4.28
C GLY A 68 6.50 13.64 3.41
N PRO A 69 7.13 12.68 2.73
CA PRO A 69 6.44 11.68 1.91
C PRO A 69 5.44 10.88 2.74
N ARG A 70 4.27 10.58 2.15
CA ARG A 70 3.18 9.82 2.78
C ARG A 70 2.62 8.81 1.81
N ALA A 71 2.20 7.65 2.33
CA ALA A 71 1.61 6.54 1.59
C ALA A 71 2.46 6.06 0.39
N MET A 72 3.78 6.16 0.48
CA MET A 72 4.66 5.80 -0.63
C MET A 72 6.05 5.36 -0.18
N ILE A 73 6.77 4.73 -1.09
CA ILE A 73 8.19 4.41 -0.96
C ILE A 73 9.00 5.54 -1.58
N TRP A 74 9.83 6.18 -0.78
CA TRP A 74 10.69 7.28 -1.18
C TRP A 74 12.11 7.06 -0.68
N ALA A 75 13.11 7.24 -1.55
CA ALA A 75 14.53 7.08 -1.20
C ALA A 75 14.86 5.73 -0.51
N GLY A 76 14.20 4.65 -0.92
CA GLY A 76 14.37 3.30 -0.35
C GLY A 76 13.69 3.09 1.00
N VAL A 77 12.87 4.05 1.46
CA VAL A 77 12.15 4.01 2.73
C VAL A 77 10.66 4.02 2.45
N ALA A 78 9.92 3.12 3.11
CA ALA A 78 8.47 3.07 3.02
C ALA A 78 7.83 3.99 4.06
N TYR A 79 6.86 4.80 3.64
CA TYR A 79 6.10 5.71 4.49
C TYR A 79 4.61 5.36 4.46
N ASP A 80 3.99 5.28 5.64
CA ASP A 80 2.53 5.10 5.76
C ASP A 80 1.77 6.40 5.42
N ALA A 81 0.43 6.35 5.47
CA ALA A 81 -0.42 7.51 5.20
C ALA A 81 -0.21 8.68 6.18
N ALA A 82 0.35 8.44 7.36
CA ALA A 82 0.71 9.47 8.33
C ALA A 82 2.12 10.04 8.09
N GLY A 83 2.89 9.48 7.15
CA GLY A 83 4.29 9.84 6.91
C GLY A 83 5.27 9.20 7.89
N LYS A 84 4.86 8.15 8.62
CA LYS A 84 5.76 7.37 9.47
C LYS A 84 6.47 6.28 8.67
N VAL A 85 7.71 6.00 9.05
CA VAL A 85 8.49 4.93 8.45
C VAL A 85 7.88 3.58 8.81
N VAL A 86 7.68 2.75 7.79
CA VAL A 86 7.22 1.37 7.92
C VAL A 86 8.43 0.44 7.94
N GLU A 87 8.80 -0.05 9.12
CA GLU A 87 9.93 -0.97 9.28
C GLU A 87 9.61 -2.40 8.80
N ASN A 88 8.36 -2.83 9.00
CA ASN A 88 7.90 -4.15 8.59
C ASN A 88 6.79 -4.04 7.52
N LEU A 89 7.19 -4.21 6.26
CA LEU A 89 6.32 -4.20 5.10
C LEU A 89 5.26 -5.31 5.10
N GLU A 90 5.55 -6.48 5.69
CA GLU A 90 4.59 -7.61 5.73
C GLU A 90 3.44 -7.31 6.69
N ALA A 91 3.78 -6.84 7.89
CA ALA A 91 2.80 -6.50 8.91
C ALA A 91 1.91 -5.33 8.49
N HIS A 92 2.46 -4.36 7.75
CA HIS A 92 1.72 -3.18 7.31
C HIS A 92 0.47 -3.53 6.50
N ARG A 93 0.54 -4.51 5.59
CA ARG A 93 -0.63 -4.91 4.79
C ARG A 93 -1.71 -5.56 5.65
N VAL A 94 -1.32 -6.37 6.63
CA VAL A 94 -2.28 -7.03 7.53
C VAL A 94 -3.04 -5.98 8.33
N VAL A 95 -2.32 -4.99 8.88
CA VAL A 95 -2.91 -3.88 9.61
C VAL A 95 -3.82 -3.04 8.71
N SER A 96 -3.38 -2.64 7.51
CA SER A 96 -4.21 -1.85 6.60
C SER A 96 -5.43 -2.62 6.08
N ALA A 97 -5.31 -3.94 5.86
CA ALA A 97 -6.44 -4.79 5.47
C ALA A 97 -7.45 -4.97 6.62
N ASP A 98 -6.97 -5.09 7.87
CA ASP A 98 -7.82 -5.18 9.06
C ASP A 98 -8.62 -3.88 9.29
N HIS A 99 -7.98 -2.72 9.08
CA HIS A 99 -8.65 -1.43 9.12
C HIS A 99 -9.63 -1.20 7.95
N LYS A 100 -9.60 -2.04 6.90
CA LYS A 100 -10.47 -1.92 5.72
C LYS A 100 -11.85 -2.55 5.98
N ARG A 101 -12.59 -1.90 6.88
CA ARG A 101 -14.03 -1.99 7.18
C ARG A 101 -14.56 -3.36 7.63
N PRO A 102 -15.21 -3.45 8.82
CA PRO A 102 -16.16 -4.53 9.05
C PRO A 102 -17.26 -4.43 7.99
N ILE A 103 -17.49 -5.53 7.27
CA ILE A 103 -18.59 -5.68 6.33
C ILE A 103 -19.89 -5.41 7.11
N ARG A 104 -20.47 -4.21 6.95
CA ARG A 104 -21.84 -3.96 7.38
C ARG A 104 -22.74 -4.54 6.31
N ILE A 105 -23.36 -5.68 6.59
CA ILE A 105 -24.48 -6.18 5.79
C ILE A 105 -25.61 -5.16 5.95
N VAL A 106 -25.74 -4.23 5.01
CA VAL A 106 -26.87 -3.32 4.93
C VAL A 106 -28.07 -4.15 4.48
N ARG A 107 -28.94 -4.53 5.41
CA ARG A 107 -30.26 -5.06 5.08
C ARG A 107 -31.13 -3.90 4.58
N ASN A 108 -31.12 -3.65 3.26
CA ASN A 108 -32.05 -2.72 2.60
C ASN A 108 -33.46 -3.30 2.40
N GLY A 109 -33.78 -4.44 3.03
CA GLY A 109 -35.15 -4.96 3.07
C GLY A 109 -35.98 -4.19 4.11
N PRO A 110 -37.32 -4.10 3.93
CA PRO A 110 -38.19 -3.55 4.96
C PRO A 110 -37.91 -4.27 6.29
N ARG A 111 -37.80 -3.50 7.37
CA ARG A 111 -37.72 -4.05 8.73
C ARG A 111 -38.86 -5.07 8.86
N PRO A 112 -38.59 -6.37 9.10
CA PRO A 112 -39.68 -7.31 9.36
C PRO A 112 -40.38 -6.81 10.61
N MET A 113 -41.57 -6.25 10.43
CA MET A 113 -42.45 -5.94 11.54
C MET A 113 -42.71 -7.26 12.25
N CYS A 114 -42.54 -7.24 13.57
CA CYS A 114 -43.00 -8.32 14.42
C CYS A 114 -44.54 -8.28 14.37
N SER A 115 -45.13 -8.85 13.33
CA SER A 115 -46.53 -9.22 13.29
C SER A 115 -46.60 -10.67 13.74
N GLU A 116 -46.93 -10.82 15.02
CA GLU A 116 -47.24 -12.06 15.66
C GLU A 116 -48.32 -12.81 14.86
N THR A 117 -47.96 -13.97 14.32
CA THR A 117 -48.89 -15.10 14.20
C THR A 117 -48.03 -16.34 14.22
N VAL A 118 -48.12 -17.09 15.31
CA VAL A 118 -47.60 -18.45 15.44
C VAL A 118 -48.22 -19.29 14.32
N LYS A 119 -47.53 -19.42 13.19
CA LYS A 119 -47.84 -20.44 12.18
C LYS A 119 -46.86 -21.58 12.36
N ALA A 120 -47.44 -22.72 12.73
CA ALA A 120 -46.78 -23.98 13.00
C ALA A 120 -45.66 -24.26 12.00
N THR A 121 -44.46 -24.50 12.53
CA THR A 121 -43.29 -24.92 11.79
C THR A 121 -43.61 -26.20 11.00
N PRO A 122 -43.47 -26.24 9.66
CA PRO A 122 -43.45 -27.51 8.97
C PRO A 122 -42.15 -28.23 9.37
N LYS A 123 -42.28 -29.34 10.11
CA LYS A 123 -41.17 -30.26 10.39
C LYS A 123 -40.57 -30.72 9.06
N ARG A 124 -39.44 -30.14 8.67
CA ARG A 124 -38.64 -30.64 7.54
C ARG A 124 -38.06 -31.98 7.95
N ARG A 125 -38.72 -33.07 7.57
CA ARG A 125 -38.18 -34.43 7.65
C ARG A 125 -37.11 -34.53 6.57
N ILE A 126 -35.84 -34.50 6.98
CA ILE A 126 -34.71 -34.82 6.12
C ILE A 126 -34.76 -36.33 5.89
N VAL A 127 -35.09 -36.76 4.67
CA VAL A 127 -34.98 -38.15 4.25
C VAL A 127 -33.55 -38.33 3.72
N LEU A 128 -32.72 -39.04 4.48
CA LEU A 128 -31.40 -39.46 4.01
C LEU A 128 -31.60 -40.42 2.83
N GLY A 129 -31.01 -40.09 1.69
CA GLY A 129 -31.16 -40.81 0.44
C GLY A 129 -30.81 -42.29 0.56
N GLN A 130 -31.72 -43.12 0.06
CA GLN A 130 -31.54 -44.55 -0.08
C GLN A 130 -30.43 -44.81 -1.13
N ARG A 131 -29.40 -45.57 -0.76
CA ARG A 131 -28.41 -46.06 -1.73
C ARG A 131 -29.11 -47.05 -2.68
N ILE A 132 -29.20 -46.67 -3.95
CA ILE A 132 -29.44 -47.61 -5.05
C ILE A 132 -28.16 -48.43 -5.24
N GLY A 133 -28.20 -49.68 -4.79
CA GLY A 133 -27.23 -50.71 -5.11
C GLY A 133 -27.96 -51.86 -5.78
N SER A 134 -27.89 -51.91 -7.11
CA SER A 134 -28.41 -52.99 -7.95
C SER A 134 -27.23 -53.72 -8.57
N HIS A 135 -26.99 -54.99 -8.21
CA HIS A 135 -26.52 -56.04 -9.12
C HIS A 135 -26.37 -57.39 -8.41
N SER A 136 -27.24 -58.36 -8.72
CA SER A 136 -26.92 -59.67 -9.34
C SER A 136 -28.16 -60.56 -9.30
#